data_AF-A0A5C8ACQ1-F1
#
_entry.id   AF-A0A5C8ACQ1-F1
#
_cell.length_a   1.000
_cell.length_b   1.000
_cell.length_c   1.000
_cell.angle_alpha   90.00
_cell.angle_beta   90.00
_cell.angle_gamma   90.00
#
_symmetry.space_group_name_H-M   'P 1'
#
loop_
_entity.id
_entity.type
_entity.pdbx_description
1 polymer ?
#
loop_
_entity_poly.entity_id
_entity_poly.type
_entity_poly.pdbx_seq_one_letter_code
_entity_poly.pdbx_strand_id
1 'polypeptide(L)'
;MNHQEKMQLAAERMRLKKEKEQREENEFYQRITSGWQWMLFKVVVAFCTLMIVVSTIEVLVDGPTKKIPEKACKINRDWEYTWHKVLDVEGSMFTPNIVDWSNRIESSISLTYSPIFRTPKKLNFAMKINENTTSHVVEMRQMSIFNWFPAFQIFLLIPLITFIFKRQKPWFNFARVASMAIIFPGTLMVIFFSLL
;
A
#
# COMPACT_ATOMS: atom_id res chain seq x y z
N MET A 1 -27.35 -8.74 59.22
CA MET A 1 -27.02 -8.98 57.79
C MET A 1 -25.61 -9.54 57.74
N ASN A 2 -25.50 -10.82 57.41
CA ASN A 2 -24.28 -11.60 57.57
C ASN A 2 -23.29 -11.31 56.42
N HIS A 3 -21.98 -11.39 56.65
CA HIS A 3 -20.97 -11.00 55.65
C HIS A 3 -21.08 -11.85 54.36
N GLN A 4 -21.53 -13.10 54.48
CA GLN A 4 -21.81 -14.01 53.37
C GLN A 4 -23.01 -13.57 52.50
N GLU A 5 -24.07 -13.03 53.09
CA GLU A 5 -25.25 -12.55 52.34
C GLU A 5 -24.89 -11.33 51.47
N LYS A 6 -24.03 -10.43 51.99
CA LYS A 6 -23.49 -9.30 51.22
C LYS A 6 -22.66 -9.76 50.02
N MET A 7 -21.84 -10.80 50.20
CA MET A 7 -21.02 -11.36 49.11
C MET A 7 -21.87 -12.04 48.04
N GLN A 8 -22.90 -12.81 48.43
CA GLN A 8 -23.81 -13.45 47.48
C GLN A 8 -24.60 -12.42 46.67
N LEU A 9 -25.12 -11.38 47.33
CA LEU A 9 -25.88 -10.33 46.67
C LEU A 9 -25.01 -9.46 45.75
N ALA A 10 -23.74 -9.24 46.11
CA ALA A 10 -22.76 -8.61 45.22
C ALA A 10 -22.41 -9.49 44.01
N ALA A 11 -22.24 -10.79 44.21
CA ALA A 11 -21.97 -11.74 43.12
C ALA A 11 -23.16 -11.84 42.14
N GLU A 12 -24.39 -11.82 42.65
CA GLU A 12 -25.61 -11.85 41.83
C GLU A 12 -25.78 -10.56 41.03
N ARG A 13 -25.54 -9.39 41.65
CA ARG A 13 -25.50 -8.10 40.94
C ARG A 13 -24.43 -8.08 39.84
N MET A 14 -23.26 -8.66 40.09
CA MET A 14 -22.19 -8.78 39.08
C MET A 14 -22.59 -9.70 37.92
N ARG A 15 -23.29 -10.82 38.19
CA ARG A 15 -23.80 -11.71 37.14
C ARG A 15 -24.83 -11.01 36.27
N LEU A 16 -25.83 -10.36 36.88
CA LEU A 16 -26.87 -9.61 36.16
C LEU A 16 -26.27 -8.47 35.33
N LYS A 17 -25.28 -7.74 35.87
CA LYS A 17 -24.57 -6.69 35.13
C LYS A 17 -23.83 -7.27 33.92
N LYS A 18 -23.11 -8.37 34.10
CA LYS A 18 -22.38 -9.05 33.01
C LYS A 18 -23.31 -9.57 31.91
N GLU A 19 -24.47 -10.12 32.29
CA GLU A 19 -25.47 -10.56 31.30
C GLU A 19 -26.07 -9.40 30.51
N LYS A 20 -26.33 -8.26 31.17
CA LYS A 20 -26.81 -7.05 30.50
C LYS A 20 -25.77 -6.50 29.52
N GLU A 21 -24.52 -6.36 29.98
CA GLU A 21 -23.40 -5.92 29.13
C GLU A 21 -23.24 -6.85 27.91
N GLN A 22 -23.32 -8.16 28.11
CA GLN A 22 -23.20 -9.12 27.02
C GLN A 22 -24.36 -9.03 26.00
N ARG A 23 -25.59 -8.74 26.45
CA ARG A 23 -26.73 -8.48 25.54
C ARG A 23 -26.52 -7.21 24.74
N GLU A 24 -26.12 -6.12 25.41
CA GLU A 24 -25.84 -4.84 24.75
C GLU A 24 -24.71 -4.98 23.72
N GLU A 25 -23.65 -5.72 24.05
CA GLU A 25 -22.57 -6.03 23.10
C GLU A 25 -23.07 -6.87 21.90
N ASN A 26 -23.95 -7.86 22.13
CA ASN A 26 -24.50 -8.69 21.06
C ASN A 26 -25.36 -7.87 20.10
N GLU A 27 -26.23 -7.01 20.64
CA GLU A 27 -27.08 -6.11 19.85
C GLU A 27 -26.24 -5.12 19.05
N PHE A 28 -25.23 -4.53 19.68
CA PHE A 28 -24.29 -3.65 18.99
C PHE A 28 -23.57 -4.38 17.85
N TYR A 29 -23.06 -5.58 18.12
CA TYR A 29 -22.38 -6.40 17.13
C TYR A 29 -23.28 -6.78 15.95
N GLN A 30 -24.53 -7.16 16.22
CA GLN A 30 -25.51 -7.42 15.16
C GLN A 30 -25.74 -6.16 14.33
N ARG A 31 -25.90 -4.98 14.96
CA ARG A 31 -26.08 -3.71 14.24
C ARG A 31 -24.91 -3.38 13.32
N ILE A 32 -23.66 -3.54 13.77
CA ILE A 32 -22.48 -3.23 12.95
C ILE A 32 -22.16 -4.28 11.88
N THR A 33 -22.69 -5.50 12.03
CA THR A 33 -22.46 -6.62 11.11
C THR A 33 -23.68 -7.00 10.26
N SER A 34 -24.71 -6.16 10.29
CA SER A 34 -25.92 -6.28 9.46
C SER A 34 -26.25 -4.94 8.80
N GLY A 35 -27.14 -4.98 7.81
CA GLY A 35 -27.61 -3.78 7.11
C GLY A 35 -26.58 -3.14 6.17
N TRP A 36 -26.82 -1.85 5.87
CA TRP A 36 -26.11 -1.12 4.83
C TRP A 36 -24.63 -0.87 5.14
N GLN A 37 -24.30 -0.53 6.39
CA GLN A 37 -22.90 -0.29 6.80
C GLN A 37 -22.03 -1.53 6.62
N TRP A 38 -22.58 -2.73 6.87
CA TRP A 38 -21.88 -3.97 6.64
C TRP A 38 -21.69 -4.27 5.16
N MET A 39 -22.68 -3.93 4.32
CA MET A 39 -22.54 -4.03 2.86
C MET A 39 -21.45 -3.10 2.33
N LEU A 40 -21.39 -1.85 2.79
CA LEU A 40 -20.31 -0.92 2.42
C LEU A 40 -18.93 -1.48 2.81
N PHE A 41 -18.80 -2.03 4.01
CA PHE A 41 -17.55 -2.65 4.42
C PHE A 41 -17.15 -3.83 3.52
N LYS A 42 -18.09 -4.69 3.09
CA LYS A 42 -17.79 -5.77 2.13
C LYS A 42 -17.29 -5.23 0.79
N VAL A 43 -17.86 -4.13 0.29
CA VAL A 43 -17.41 -3.48 -0.94
C VAL A 43 -15.96 -3.00 -0.78
N VAL A 44 -15.65 -2.37 0.36
CA VAL A 44 -14.27 -1.96 0.69
C VAL A 44 -13.32 -3.16 0.73
N VAL A 45 -13.72 -4.27 1.37
CA VAL A 45 -12.92 -5.49 1.43
C VAL A 45 -12.64 -6.05 0.04
N ALA A 46 -13.67 -6.16 -0.80
CA ALA A 46 -13.54 -6.65 -2.16
C ALA A 46 -12.61 -5.75 -2.99
N PHE A 47 -12.77 -4.43 -2.88
CA PHE A 47 -11.91 -3.45 -3.55
C PHE A 47 -10.46 -3.56 -3.09
N CYS A 48 -10.20 -3.56 -1.78
CA CYS A 48 -8.83 -3.67 -1.26
C CYS A 48 -8.18 -5.00 -1.64
N THR A 49 -8.94 -6.09 -1.67
CA THR A 49 -8.44 -7.41 -2.10
C THR A 49 -8.09 -7.42 -3.59
N LEU A 50 -8.92 -6.83 -4.44
CA LEU A 50 -8.60 -6.63 -5.85
C LEU A 50 -7.34 -5.78 -6.02
N MET A 51 -7.22 -4.70 -5.25
CA MET A 51 -6.04 -3.83 -5.29
C MET A 51 -4.76 -4.51 -4.82
N ILE A 52 -4.83 -5.46 -3.88
CA ILE A 52 -3.67 -6.29 -3.52
C ILE A 52 -3.20 -7.06 -4.74
N VAL A 53 -4.09 -7.73 -5.45
CA VAL A 53 -3.75 -8.53 -6.63
C VAL A 53 -3.15 -7.63 -7.71
N VAL A 54 -3.83 -6.52 -8.05
CA VAL A 54 -3.37 -5.57 -9.08
C VAL A 54 -2.01 -4.98 -8.72
N SER A 55 -1.85 -4.44 -7.52
CA SER A 55 -0.58 -3.84 -7.08
C SER A 55 0.57 -4.85 -7.00
N THR A 56 0.28 -6.11 -6.62
CA THR A 56 1.28 -7.17 -6.60
C THR A 56 1.76 -7.50 -8.01
N ILE A 57 0.84 -7.61 -8.98
CA ILE A 57 1.19 -7.82 -10.39
C ILE A 57 2.01 -6.64 -10.91
N GLU A 58 1.57 -5.41 -10.64
CA GLU A 58 2.28 -4.20 -11.05
C GLU A 58 3.73 -4.14 -10.53
N VAL A 59 3.95 -4.58 -9.29
CA VAL A 59 5.29 -4.59 -8.67
C VAL A 59 6.16 -5.74 -9.17
N LEU A 60 5.62 -6.97 -9.23
CA LEU A 60 6.43 -8.16 -9.49
C LEU A 60 6.62 -8.45 -10.97
N VAL A 61 5.67 -8.08 -11.83
CA VAL A 61 5.72 -8.35 -13.26
C VAL A 61 6.22 -7.11 -13.99
N ASP A 62 7.18 -7.32 -14.89
CA ASP A 62 7.66 -6.27 -15.78
C ASP A 62 6.86 -6.30 -17.09
N GLY A 63 6.44 -5.12 -17.54
CA GLY A 63 5.76 -4.93 -18.81
C GLY A 63 6.74 -4.76 -19.97
N PRO A 64 6.29 -4.19 -21.10
CA PRO A 64 7.14 -3.96 -22.25
C PRO A 64 8.28 -3.01 -21.89
N THR A 65 9.43 -3.24 -22.50
CA THR A 65 10.60 -2.36 -22.38
C THR A 65 10.82 -1.66 -23.70
N LYS A 66 11.01 -0.35 -23.66
CA LYS A 66 11.23 0.49 -24.84
C LYS A 66 12.54 1.24 -24.71
N LYS A 67 13.36 1.23 -25.75
CA LYS A 67 14.54 2.11 -25.82
C LYS A 67 14.08 3.55 -25.96
N ILE A 68 14.67 4.44 -25.18
CA ILE A 68 14.34 5.87 -25.21
C ILE A 68 15.60 6.67 -25.56
N PRO A 69 15.46 7.78 -26.30
CA PRO A 69 16.59 8.63 -26.59
C PRO A 69 16.98 9.43 -25.33
N GLU A 70 18.26 9.72 -25.17
CA GLU A 70 18.76 10.43 -23.99
C GLU A 70 18.07 11.78 -23.74
N LYS A 71 17.75 12.51 -24.81
CA LYS A 71 17.01 13.78 -24.73
C LYS A 71 15.63 13.68 -24.06
N ALA A 72 15.08 12.47 -23.94
CA ALA A 72 13.83 12.24 -23.22
C ALA A 72 14.04 12.26 -21.68
N CYS A 73 15.27 12.07 -21.20
CA CYS A 73 15.63 12.15 -19.80
C CYS A 73 15.98 13.59 -19.43
N LYS A 74 14.97 14.36 -19.00
CA LYS A 74 15.17 15.75 -18.59
C LYS A 74 15.78 15.78 -17.19
N ILE A 75 16.93 16.42 -17.05
CA ILE A 75 17.55 16.60 -15.73
C ILE A 75 16.81 17.75 -15.03
N ASN A 76 16.14 17.45 -13.93
CA ASN A 76 15.58 18.47 -13.05
C ASN A 76 16.72 19.06 -12.21
N ARG A 77 16.94 20.37 -12.31
CA ARG A 77 17.99 21.10 -11.57
C ARG A 77 17.45 21.87 -10.37
N ASP A 78 16.14 21.93 -10.20
CA ASP A 78 15.52 22.65 -9.09
C ASP A 78 15.65 21.87 -7.77
N TRP A 79 15.88 20.56 -7.87
CA TRP A 79 16.03 19.65 -6.74
C TRP A 79 17.45 19.09 -6.70
N GLU A 80 18.20 19.49 -5.69
CA GLU A 80 19.50 18.89 -5.39
C GLU A 80 19.31 17.67 -4.49
N TYR A 81 19.72 16.51 -5.01
CA TYR A 81 19.80 15.29 -4.21
C TYR A 81 21.25 14.83 -4.16
N THR A 82 21.84 14.84 -2.96
CA THR A 82 23.25 14.50 -2.77
C THR A 82 23.57 13.14 -3.39
N TRP A 83 24.62 13.11 -4.22
CA TRP A 83 25.10 11.93 -4.94
C TRP A 83 24.15 11.32 -5.98
N HIS A 84 23.05 11.98 -6.33
CA HIS A 84 22.08 11.48 -7.31
C HIS A 84 21.73 12.55 -8.35
N LYS A 85 21.25 12.13 -9.52
CA LYS A 85 20.68 13.02 -10.54
C LYS A 85 19.18 12.82 -10.60
N VAL A 86 18.42 13.90 -10.46
CA VAL A 86 16.96 13.84 -10.60
C VAL A 86 16.60 13.92 -12.08
N LEU A 87 16.02 12.85 -12.60
CA LEU A 87 15.59 12.72 -13.98
C LEU A 87 14.07 12.68 -14.03
N ASP A 88 13.49 13.50 -14.90
CA ASP A 88 12.10 13.43 -15.32
C ASP A 88 12.04 12.75 -16.70
N VAL A 89 11.38 11.59 -16.73
CA VAL A 89 11.14 10.79 -17.94
C VAL A 89 9.64 10.52 -18.02
N GLU A 90 8.98 11.09 -19.03
CA GLU A 90 7.52 10.96 -19.23
C GLU A 90 6.68 11.33 -18.00
N GLY A 91 7.10 12.35 -17.23
CA GLY A 91 6.42 12.78 -15.99
C GLY A 91 6.74 11.91 -14.77
N SER A 92 7.59 10.89 -14.93
CA SER A 92 8.03 10.01 -13.86
C SER A 92 9.46 10.36 -13.42
N MET A 93 9.64 10.47 -12.10
CA MET A 93 10.93 10.81 -11.50
C MET A 93 11.79 9.57 -11.25
N PHE A 94 13.04 9.63 -11.68
CA PHE A 94 14.09 8.64 -11.39
C PHE A 94 15.30 9.34 -10.79
N THR A 95 16.02 8.67 -9.90
CA THR A 95 17.17 9.26 -9.21
C THR A 95 18.39 8.32 -9.23
N PRO A 96 18.99 8.05 -10.40
CA PRO A 96 20.22 7.28 -10.47
C PRO A 96 21.35 7.95 -9.68
N ASN A 97 22.29 7.13 -9.22
CA ASN A 97 23.55 7.63 -8.66
C ASN A 97 24.28 8.50 -9.70
N ILE A 98 24.90 9.58 -9.24
CA ILE A 98 25.58 10.55 -10.10
C ILE A 98 26.74 9.93 -10.88
N VAL A 99 27.47 8.99 -10.29
CA VAL A 99 28.61 8.31 -10.93
C VAL A 99 28.10 7.41 -12.06
N ASP A 100 27.09 6.59 -11.75
CA ASP A 100 26.48 5.66 -12.70
C ASP A 100 25.86 6.41 -13.87
N TRP A 101 25.14 7.50 -13.60
CA TRP A 101 24.56 8.34 -14.63
C TRP A 101 25.64 8.98 -15.50
N SER A 102 26.72 9.49 -14.91
CA SER A 102 27.80 10.16 -15.66
C SER A 102 28.59 9.20 -16.56
N ASN A 103 28.71 7.92 -16.15
CA ASN A 103 29.41 6.88 -16.90
C ASN A 103 28.48 6.03 -17.79
N ARG A 104 27.23 6.46 -18.00
CA ARG A 104 26.26 5.73 -18.81
C ARG A 104 26.68 5.65 -20.29
N ILE A 105 26.19 4.62 -20.98
CA ILE A 105 26.24 4.50 -22.44
C ILE A 105 24.94 5.07 -23.00
N GLU A 106 25.02 6.19 -23.70
CA GLU A 106 23.85 6.97 -24.17
C GLU A 106 22.85 6.13 -25.00
N SER A 107 23.34 5.18 -25.80
CA SER A 107 22.52 4.32 -26.66
C SER A 107 21.85 3.13 -25.94
N SER A 108 22.13 2.95 -24.64
CA SER A 108 21.67 1.80 -23.84
C SER A 108 20.42 2.09 -22.99
N ILE A 109 19.95 3.33 -22.98
CA ILE A 109 18.86 3.76 -22.10
C ILE A 109 17.53 3.13 -22.55
N SER A 110 16.84 2.50 -21.62
CA SER A 110 15.55 1.88 -21.84
C SER A 110 14.63 2.04 -20.63
N LEU A 111 13.34 2.12 -20.91
CA LEU A 111 12.30 2.28 -19.91
C LEU A 111 11.45 1.02 -19.89
N THR A 112 11.30 0.40 -18.73
CA THR A 112 10.37 -0.71 -18.51
C THR A 112 9.09 -0.15 -17.93
N TYR A 113 7.98 -0.45 -18.59
CA TYR A 113 6.66 -0.04 -18.16
C TYR A 113 6.02 -1.08 -17.25
N SER A 114 5.05 -0.65 -16.47
CA SER A 114 4.22 -1.55 -15.69
C SER A 114 3.23 -2.33 -16.59
N PRO A 115 2.81 -3.54 -16.19
CA PRO A 115 2.06 -4.44 -17.06
C PRO A 115 0.62 -3.99 -17.33
N ILE A 116 -0.08 -3.45 -16.32
CA ILE A 116 -1.50 -3.08 -16.37
C ILE A 116 -1.64 -1.59 -16.67
N PHE A 117 -1.05 -0.72 -15.85
CA PHE A 117 -1.21 0.73 -16.00
C PHE A 117 -0.35 1.33 -17.10
N ARG A 118 0.62 0.58 -17.63
CA ARG A 118 1.55 1.03 -18.69
C ARG A 118 2.30 2.30 -18.32
N THR A 119 2.53 2.53 -17.02
CA THR A 119 3.30 3.67 -16.52
C THR A 119 4.78 3.32 -16.40
N PRO A 120 5.71 4.27 -16.55
CA PRO A 120 7.13 4.04 -16.30
C PRO A 120 7.37 3.43 -14.91
N LYS A 121 8.07 2.29 -14.87
CA LYS A 121 8.35 1.53 -13.64
C LYS A 121 9.85 1.51 -13.34
N LYS A 122 10.67 1.19 -14.35
CA LYS A 122 12.13 1.09 -14.21
C LYS A 122 12.83 1.84 -15.33
N LEU A 123 13.92 2.49 -14.98
CA LEU A 123 14.90 3.03 -15.91
C LEU A 123 16.11 2.10 -15.92
N ASN A 124 16.43 1.53 -17.08
CA ASN A 124 17.58 0.66 -17.26
C ASN A 124 18.59 1.32 -18.19
N PHE A 125 19.87 1.27 -17.83
CA PHE A 125 20.97 1.71 -18.68
C PHE A 125 22.22 0.90 -18.38
N ALA A 126 23.15 0.85 -19.32
CA ALA A 126 24.47 0.29 -19.12
C ALA A 126 25.44 1.43 -18.75
N MET A 127 26.33 1.18 -17.80
CA MET A 127 27.45 2.07 -17.48
C MET A 127 28.78 1.39 -17.78
N LYS A 128 29.79 2.19 -18.14
CA LYS A 128 31.17 1.73 -18.29
C LYS A 128 31.88 1.77 -16.94
N ILE A 129 32.37 0.62 -16.49
CA ILE A 129 33.24 0.54 -15.31
C ILE A 129 34.70 0.74 -15.74
N ASN A 130 35.11 0.00 -16.79
CA ASN A 130 36.42 0.07 -17.43
C ASN A 130 36.23 -0.01 -18.96
N GLU A 131 37.31 0.09 -19.74
CA GLU A 131 37.26 0.03 -21.22
C GLU A 131 36.55 -1.24 -21.75
N ASN A 132 36.68 -2.37 -21.06
CA ASN A 132 36.14 -3.66 -21.48
C ASN A 132 34.94 -4.16 -20.65
N THR A 133 34.57 -3.46 -19.56
CA THR A 133 33.56 -3.95 -18.61
C THR A 133 32.40 -2.98 -18.54
N THR A 134 31.21 -3.49 -18.82
CA THR A 134 29.95 -2.76 -18.66
C THR A 134 29.12 -3.37 -17.52
N SER A 135 28.39 -2.53 -16.82
CA SER A 135 27.44 -2.96 -15.78
C SER A 135 26.05 -2.44 -16.10
N HIS A 136 25.04 -3.24 -15.80
CA HIS A 136 23.64 -2.88 -15.97
C HIS A 136 23.11 -2.25 -14.69
N VAL A 137 22.61 -1.02 -14.81
CA VAL A 137 21.98 -0.28 -13.71
C VAL A 137 20.48 -0.25 -13.95
N VAL A 138 19.73 -0.52 -12.89
CA VAL A 138 18.27 -0.55 -12.88
C VAL A 138 17.80 0.35 -11.76
N GLU A 139 17.12 1.44 -12.12
CA GLU A 139 16.54 2.39 -11.19
C GLU A 139 15.02 2.27 -11.16
N MET A 140 14.46 2.16 -9.96
CA MET A 140 13.00 2.15 -9.77
C MET A 140 12.46 3.59 -9.77
N ARG A 141 11.24 3.77 -10.26
CA ARG A 141 10.54 5.07 -10.20
C ARG A 141 10.42 5.54 -8.75
N GLN A 142 10.87 6.77 -8.48
CA GLN A 142 10.74 7.40 -7.17
C GLN A 142 9.30 7.82 -6.87
N MET A 143 8.99 7.93 -5.57
CA MET A 143 7.65 8.30 -5.07
C MET A 143 6.51 7.47 -5.69
N SER A 144 6.76 6.19 -5.92
CA SER A 144 5.80 5.27 -6.53
C SER A 144 5.41 4.15 -5.59
N ILE A 145 4.31 3.46 -5.91
CA ILE A 145 3.88 2.24 -5.21
C ILE A 145 4.95 1.14 -5.19
N PHE A 146 5.91 1.19 -6.12
CA PHE A 146 6.98 0.20 -6.24
C PHE A 146 7.95 0.27 -5.05
N ASN A 147 8.17 1.46 -4.49
CA ASN A 147 9.06 1.64 -3.33
C ASN A 147 8.38 1.32 -1.99
N TRP A 148 7.05 1.24 -1.98
CA TRP A 148 6.25 0.96 -0.78
C TRP A 148 5.92 -0.52 -0.62
N PHE A 149 6.37 -1.35 -1.57
CA PHE A 149 6.28 -2.79 -1.46
C PHE A 149 7.25 -3.31 -0.38
N PRO A 150 6.84 -4.25 0.50
CA PRO A 150 5.53 -4.91 0.59
C PRO A 150 4.55 -4.23 1.58
N ALA A 151 4.93 -3.11 2.20
CA ALA A 151 4.16 -2.47 3.25
C ALA A 151 2.74 -2.10 2.80
N PHE A 152 2.58 -1.56 1.59
CA PHE A 152 1.27 -1.22 1.03
C PHE A 152 0.33 -2.42 0.94
N GLN A 153 0.83 -3.58 0.49
CA GLN A 153 0.06 -4.81 0.37
C GLN A 153 -0.37 -5.33 1.75
N ILE A 154 0.49 -5.21 2.77
CA ILE A 154 0.16 -5.60 4.14
C ILE A 154 -0.99 -4.74 4.68
N PHE A 155 -0.98 -3.43 4.43
CA PHE A 155 -2.08 -2.55 4.85
C PHE A 155 -3.40 -2.91 4.16
N LEU A 156 -3.36 -3.21 2.86
CA LEU A 156 -4.56 -3.62 2.12
C LEU A 156 -5.13 -4.99 2.56
N LEU A 157 -4.37 -5.82 3.27
CA LEU A 157 -4.84 -7.10 3.82
C LEU A 157 -5.68 -6.91 5.08
N ILE A 158 -5.55 -5.79 5.80
CA ILE A 158 -6.27 -5.55 7.07
C ILE A 158 -7.80 -5.67 6.92
N PRO A 159 -8.46 -5.07 5.91
CA PRO A 159 -9.90 -5.24 5.69
C PRO A 159 -10.28 -6.71 5.47
N LEU A 160 -9.49 -7.44 4.67
CA LEU A 160 -9.74 -8.86 4.38
C LEU A 160 -9.60 -9.73 5.64
N ILE A 161 -8.54 -9.54 6.42
CA ILE A 161 -8.34 -10.23 7.70
C ILE A 161 -9.49 -9.90 8.65
N THR A 162 -9.90 -8.64 8.72
CA THR A 162 -11.03 -8.21 9.57
C THR A 162 -12.35 -8.86 9.15
N PHE A 163 -12.56 -9.06 7.84
CA PHE A 163 -13.73 -9.75 7.30
C PHE A 163 -13.72 -11.26 7.62
N ILE A 164 -12.59 -11.94 7.42
CA ILE A 164 -12.43 -13.38 7.67
C ILE A 164 -12.53 -13.67 9.18
N PHE A 165 -11.82 -12.91 10.01
CA PHE A 165 -11.82 -13.07 11.47
C PHE A 165 -12.89 -12.22 12.14
N LYS A 166 -14.09 -12.18 11.55
CA LYS A 166 -15.28 -11.54 12.11
C LYS A 166 -15.58 -12.11 13.50
N ARG A 167 -15.19 -11.40 14.55
CA ARG A 167 -15.35 -11.77 15.96
C ARG A 167 -15.91 -10.59 16.74
N GLN A 168 -16.75 -10.87 17.74
CA GLN A 168 -17.29 -9.87 18.65
C GLN A 168 -16.21 -9.44 19.66
N LYS A 169 -15.27 -8.63 19.18
CA LYS A 169 -14.20 -8.02 19.98
C LYS A 169 -14.09 -6.53 19.63
N PRO A 170 -13.69 -5.66 20.57
CA PRO A 170 -13.48 -4.24 20.30
C PRO A 170 -12.54 -3.97 19.11
N TRP A 171 -11.51 -4.82 18.96
CA TRP A 171 -10.58 -4.79 17.82
C TRP A 171 -11.27 -4.89 16.47
N PHE A 172 -12.33 -5.70 16.33
CA PHE A 172 -13.05 -5.85 15.06
C PHE A 172 -13.71 -4.54 14.64
N ASN A 173 -14.36 -3.83 15.57
CA ASN A 173 -14.98 -2.55 15.25
C ASN A 173 -13.92 -1.49 14.89
N PHE A 174 -12.82 -1.44 15.64
CA PHE A 174 -11.70 -0.55 15.33
C PHE A 174 -11.12 -0.82 13.93
N ALA A 175 -10.78 -2.08 13.63
CA ALA A 175 -10.20 -2.44 12.34
C ALA A 175 -11.17 -2.19 11.17
N ARG A 176 -12.48 -2.42 11.38
CA ARG A 176 -13.52 -2.11 10.39
C ARG A 176 -13.59 -0.61 10.10
N VAL A 177 -13.63 0.22 11.13
CA VAL A 177 -13.68 1.69 11.00
C VAL A 177 -12.39 2.22 10.37
N ALA A 178 -11.23 1.76 10.84
CA ALA A 178 -9.94 2.13 10.26
C ALA A 178 -9.85 1.73 8.77
N SER A 179 -10.39 0.57 8.41
CA SER A 179 -10.44 0.12 7.01
C SER A 179 -11.26 1.07 6.13
N MET A 180 -12.42 1.52 6.61
CA MET A 180 -13.31 2.41 5.85
C MET A 180 -12.83 3.86 5.84
N ALA A 181 -12.26 4.35 6.94
CA ALA A 181 -11.91 5.77 7.11
C ALA A 181 -10.47 6.10 6.71
N ILE A 182 -9.55 5.13 6.76
CA ILE A 182 -8.11 5.36 6.53
C ILE A 182 -7.63 4.54 5.34
N ILE A 183 -7.79 3.21 5.39
CA ILE A 183 -7.20 2.32 4.38
C ILE A 183 -7.83 2.55 3.02
N PHE A 184 -9.16 2.60 2.94
CA PHE A 184 -9.84 2.79 1.66
C PHE A 184 -9.55 4.16 1.02
N PRO A 185 -9.72 5.31 1.72
CA PRO A 185 -9.35 6.61 1.16
C PRO A 185 -7.86 6.71 0.82
N GLY A 186 -6.98 6.17 1.66
CA GLY A 186 -5.54 6.13 1.39
C GLY A 186 -5.21 5.33 0.12
N THR A 187 -5.91 4.22 -0.10
CA THR A 187 -5.76 3.41 -1.33
C THR A 187 -6.20 4.19 -2.56
N LEU A 188 -7.34 4.90 -2.50
CA LEU A 188 -7.81 5.76 -3.59
C LEU A 188 -6.82 6.89 -3.88
N MET A 189 -6.26 7.50 -2.84
CA MET A 189 -5.24 8.54 -2.97
C MET A 189 -3.99 8.00 -3.68
N VAL A 190 -3.49 6.82 -3.26
CA VAL A 190 -2.35 6.16 -3.91
C VAL A 190 -2.62 5.86 -5.38
N ILE A 191 -3.81 5.36 -5.73
CA ILE A 191 -4.19 5.12 -7.12
C ILE A 191 -4.19 6.44 -7.91
N PHE A 192 -4.80 7.48 -7.35
CA PHE A 192 -4.88 8.80 -8.00
C PHE A 192 -3.48 9.35 -8.31
N PHE A 193 -2.55 9.31 -7.36
CA PHE A 193 -1.17 9.77 -7.56
C PHE A 193 -0.33 8.83 -8.43
N SER A 194 -0.71 7.56 -8.57
CA SER A 194 0.02 6.62 -9.43
C SER A 194 -0.41 6.70 -10.90
N LEU A 195 -1.67 7.11 -11.14
CA LEU A 195 -2.24 7.30 -12.48
C LEU A 195 -1.96 8.70 -13.07
N LEU A 196 -1.62 9.67 -12.23
CA LEU A 196 -1.09 10.98 -12.62
C LEU A 196 0.42 10.92 -12.87
#